data_AF-A0A2N6PK46-F1
#
_entry.id   AF-A0A2N6PK46-F1
#
_cell.length_a   1.000
_cell.length_b   1.000
_cell.length_c   1.000
_cell.angle_alpha   90.00
_cell.angle_beta   90.00
_cell.angle_gamma   90.00
#
_symmetry.space_group_name_H-M   'P 1'
#
loop_
_entity.id
_entity.type
_entity.pdbx_description
1 polymer ?
#
loop_
_entity_poly.entity_id
_entity_poly.type
_entity_poly.pdbx_seq_one_letter_code
_entity_poly.pdbx_strand_id
1 'polypeptide(L)' 'MKHLEILREAGLVSAERDGRAVVYQVAPARLGDIAAALEELSRTGAWLRSDEPQRPARAPQTERLC' A
#
# COMPACT_ATOMS: atom_id res chain seq x y z
N MET A 1 14.47 -4.47 10.20
CA MET A 1 13.72 -3.95 9.04
C MET A 1 14.01 -4.84 7.84
N LYS A 2 12.98 -5.44 7.22
CA LYS A 2 13.08 -6.41 6.10
C LYS A 2 12.55 -5.84 4.77
N HIS A 3 12.71 -4.54 4.54
CA HIS A 3 12.11 -3.89 3.37
C HIS A 3 12.57 -4.49 2.04
N LEU A 4 13.87 -4.78 1.89
CA LEU A 4 14.40 -5.37 0.65
C LEU A 4 13.93 -6.81 0.41
N GLU A 5 13.66 -7.58 1.46
CA GLU A 5 13.07 -8.92 1.30
C GLU A 5 11.63 -8.82 0.80
N ILE A 6 10.83 -7.93 1.40
CA ILE A 6 9.44 -7.67 0.99
C ILE A 6 9.39 -7.20 -0.47
N LEU A 7 10.26 -6.26 -0.86
CA LEU A 7 10.32 -5.76 -2.23
C LEU A 7 10.73 -6.85 -3.22
N ARG A 8 11.63 -7.76 -2.82
CA ARG A 8 12.05 -8.90 -3.64
C ARG A 8 10.90 -9.90 -3.81
N GLU A 9 10.21 -10.23 -2.74
CA GLU A 9 9.03 -11.11 -2.76
C GLU A 9 7.90 -10.55 -3.62
N ALA A 10 7.70 -9.23 -3.59
CA ALA A 10 6.76 -8.52 -4.46
C ALA A 10 7.24 -8.41 -5.93
N GLY A 11 8.46 -8.85 -6.25
CA GLY A 11 9.04 -8.78 -7.60
C GLY A 11 9.40 -7.38 -8.06
N LEU A 12 9.53 -6.42 -7.14
CA LEU A 12 9.90 -5.03 -7.44
C LEU A 12 11.41 -4.84 -7.54
N VAL A 13 12.17 -5.73 -6.91
CA VAL A 13 13.62 -5.79 -7.00
C VAL A 13 14.08 -7.23 -7.22
N SER A 14 15.15 -7.42 -7.98
CA SER A 14 15.93 -8.65 -8.00
C SER A 14 17.11 -8.51 -7.04
N ALA A 15 17.65 -9.65 -6.61
CA ALA A 15 18.83 -9.70 -5.75
C ALA A 15 19.83 -10.70 -6.33
N GLU A 16 21.04 -10.23 -6.61
CA GLU A 16 22.16 -11.07 -7.01
C GLU A 16 23.25 -11.00 -5.94
N ARG A 17 23.92 -12.12 -5.70
CA ARG A 17 24.99 -12.19 -4.72
C ARG A 17 26.33 -12.10 -5.45
N ASP A 18 27.04 -11.00 -5.22
CA ASP A 18 28.36 -10.75 -5.78
C ASP A 18 29.41 -10.92 -4.67
N GLY A 19 29.96 -12.13 -4.59
CA GLY A 19 30.90 -12.53 -3.56
C GLY A 19 30.33 -12.38 -2.13
N ARG A 20 30.75 -11.30 -1.45
CA ARG A 20 30.29 -10.96 -0.08
C ARG A 20 29.16 -9.94 -0.06
N ALA A 21 28.89 -9.27 -1.18
CA ALA A 21 27.82 -8.28 -1.30
C ALA A 21 26.53 -8.92 -1.87
N VAL A 22 25.40 -8.32 -1.53
CA VAL A 22 24.12 -8.56 -2.22
C VAL A 22 23.78 -7.28 -2.98
N VAL A 23 23.69 -7.40 -4.29
CA VAL A 23 23.33 -6.31 -5.20
C VAL A 23 21.85 -6.43 -5.50
N TYR A 24 21.11 -5.36 -5.20
CA TYR A 24 19.69 -5.26 -5.51
C TYR A 24 19.50 -4.42 -6.76
N GLN A 25 18.76 -4.95 -7.73
CA GLN A 25 18.43 -4.23 -8.96
C GLN A 25 16.93 -4.01 -9.01
N VAL A 26 16.53 -2.79 -9.34
CA VAL A 26 15.11 -2.42 -9.45
C VAL A 26 14.54 -2.97 -10.75
N ALA A 27 13.28 -3.44 -10.74
CA ALA A 27 12.54 -3.77 -11.95
C ALA A 27 11.85 -2.51 -12.51
N PRO A 28 12.42 -1.79 -13.50
CA PRO A 28 11.97 -0.46 -13.88
C PRO A 28 10.56 -0.44 -14.45
N ALA A 29 10.17 -1.46 -15.22
CA ALA A 29 8.84 -1.56 -15.81
C ALA A 29 7.74 -1.63 -14.72
N ARG A 30 7.87 -2.58 -13.78
CA ARG A 30 6.89 -2.75 -12.69
C ARG A 30 6.81 -1.53 -11.78
N LEU A 31 7.96 -0.91 -11.48
CA LEU A 31 7.98 0.29 -10.66
C LEU A 31 7.32 1.48 -11.37
N GLY A 32 7.52 1.60 -12.69
CA GLY A 32 6.88 2.59 -13.53
C GLY A 32 5.37 2.45 -13.57
N ASP A 33 4.86 1.23 -13.72
CA ASP A 33 3.41 0.95 -13.70
C ASP A 33 2.77 1.35 -12.36
N ILE A 34 3.44 1.05 -11.25
CA ILE A 34 2.99 1.44 -9.90
C ILE A 34 3.01 2.97 -9.75
N ALA A 35 4.08 3.63 -10.20
CA ALA A 35 4.17 5.09 -10.13
C ALA A 35 3.04 5.76 -10.93
N ALA A 36 2.76 5.27 -12.15
CA ALA A 36 1.68 5.77 -12.99
C ALA A 36 0.29 5.55 -12.34
N ALA A 37 0.06 4.37 -11.75
CA ALA A 37 -1.17 4.09 -11.03
C ALA A 37 -1.35 4.99 -9.80
N LEU A 38 -0.29 5.24 -9.04
CA LEU A 38 -0.31 6.14 -7.88
C LEU A 38 -0.54 7.60 -8.29
N GLU A 39 0.03 8.03 -9.42
CA GLU A 39 -0.21 9.35 -9.98
C GLU A 39 -1.67 9.53 -10.41
N GLU A 40 -2.24 8.54 -11.11
CA GLU A 40 -3.66 8.53 -11.47
C GLU A 40 -4.56 8.58 -10.24
N LEU A 41 -4.24 7.77 -9.22
CA LEU A 41 -5.02 7.71 -7.98
C LEU A 41 -4.96 9.04 -7.21
N SER A 42 -3.81 9.71 -7.25
CA SER A 42 -3.63 11.05 -6.68
C SER A 42 -4.41 12.12 -7.45
N ARG A 43 -4.40 12.07 -8.79
CA ARG A 43 -5.15 13.01 -9.64
C ARG A 43 -6.66 12.89 -9.47
N THR A 44 -7.16 11.67 -9.32
CA THR A 44 -8.61 11.41 -9.21
C THR A 44 -9.18 11.66 -7.81
N GLY A 45 -8.34 11.94 -6.82
CA GLY A 45 -8.77 12.12 -5.43
C GLY A 45 -9.45 10.88 -4.85
N ALA A 46 -9.27 9.71 -5.48
CA ALA A 46 -9.97 8.48 -5.12
C ALA A 46 -9.60 7.99 -3.71
N TRP A 47 -8.47 8.44 -3.16
CA TRP A 47 -8.10 8.25 -1.76
C TRP A 47 -9.16 8.78 -0.78
N LEU A 48 -9.87 9.87 -1.11
CA LEU A 48 -10.89 10.46 -0.21
C LEU A 48 -12.12 9.57 -0.01
N ARG A 49 -12.38 8.60 -0.92
CA ARG A 49 -13.52 7.68 -0.76
C ARG A 49 -13.25 6.53 0.19
N SER A 50 -11.98 6.19 0.43
CA SER A 50 -11.60 5.08 1.31
C SER A 50 -11.49 5.49 2.78
N ASP A 51 -11.50 6.80 3.06
CA ASP A 51 -11.34 7.38 4.41
C ASP A 51 -12.67 7.72 5.08
N GLU A 52 -13.83 7.23 4.58
CA GLU A 52 -15.06 7.37 5.36
C GLU A 52 -14.95 6.48 6.60
N PRO A 53 -14.79 7.05 7.81
CA PRO A 53 -14.79 6.25 9.01
C PRO A 53 -16.18 5.64 9.09
N GLN A 54 -16.26 4.31 9.21
CA GLN A 54 -17.53 3.61 9.43
C GLN A 54 -18.16 4.18 10.70
N ARG A 55 -18.99 5.22 10.55
CA ARG A 55 -19.66 5.87 11.66
C ARG A 55 -20.60 4.79 12.20
N PRO A 56 -20.35 4.23 13.40
CA PRO A 56 -21.24 3.20 13.91
C PRO A 56 -22.62 3.84 13.98
N ALA A 57 -23.59 3.22 13.31
CA ALA A 57 -24.99 3.63 13.37
C ALA A 57 -25.32 3.79 14.86
N ARG A 58 -25.74 5.00 15.27
CA ARG A 58 -26.18 5.24 16.64
C ARG A 58 -27.22 4.16 16.96
N ALA A 59 -26.89 3.27 17.89
CA ALA A 59 -27.85 2.31 18.42
C ALA A 59 -29.08 3.09 18.93
N PRO A 60 -30.31 2.56 18.72
CA PRO A 60 -31.50 3.20 19.27
C PRO A 60 -31.31 3.31 20.77
N GLN A 61 -31.41 4.54 21.29
CA GLN A 61 -31.43 4.78 22.72
C GLN A 61 -32.73 4.17 23.23
N THR A 62 -32.66 2.93 23.74
CA THR A 62 -33.77 2.37 24.51
C THR A 62 -33.91 3.25 25.74
N GLU A 63 -34.94 4.09 25.71
CA GLU A 63 -35.47 4.82 26.85
C GLU A 63 -35.57 3.85 28.03
N ARG A 64 -34.67 4.00 29.02
CA ARG A 64 -34.93 3.48 30.36
C ARG A 64 -35.98 4.38 30.98
N LEU A 65 -37.24 4.05 30.74
CA LEU A 65 -38.31 4.37 31.68
C LEU A 65 -38.73 3.07 32.38
N CYS A 66 -38.89 3.18 33.70
CA CYS A 66 -39.22 2.17 34.73
C CYS A 66 -38.01 1.64 35.51
#